data_AF-A0A5B9I0Y5-F1
#
_entry.id   AF-A0A5B9I0Y5-F1
#
_cell.length_a   1.000
_cell.length_b   1.000
_cell.length_c   1.000
_cell.angle_alpha   90.00
_cell.angle_beta   90.00
_cell.angle_gamma   90.00
#
_symmetry.space_group_name_H-M   'P 1'
#
loop_
_entity.id
_entity.type
_entity.pdbx_description
1 polymer ?
#
loop_
_entity_poly.entity_id
_entity_poly.type
_entity_poly.pdbx_seq_one_letter_code
_entity_poly.pdbx_strand_id
1 'polypeptide(L)'
;MLITIVTILSSIGGSGFIIYILQRLIINSMSEQQRQHNRLILEEVKSQYTKNLEEVKNQYAKNLEEIKSNHQREIENYKINLNNYKRYSDEQFKLYNQFWVSLCDLKNSAEQLWINASKDNLISFAKQLKETKEMLEKSKLLIEDSHYKTLMRLIDTFSRYSFGKESLIQLAERRAVTRNIQSYQLDQLIYSNGEIKEEYDAVLLELSKVLKNHIYYSNPNGEDNKAI
;
A
#
# COMPACT_ATOMS: atom_id res chain seq x y z
N MET A 1 -31.91 -66.60 43.01
CA MET A 1 -32.25 -67.22 44.31
C MET A 1 -33.66 -66.76 44.71
N LEU A 2 -34.68 -67.11 43.92
CA LEU A 2 -36.07 -66.62 44.07
C LEU A 2 -37.11 -67.68 43.69
N ILE A 3 -36.71 -68.95 43.65
CA ILE A 3 -37.57 -70.07 43.22
C ILE A 3 -37.96 -70.98 44.40
N THR A 4 -37.31 -70.84 45.57
CA THR A 4 -37.56 -71.73 46.72
C THR A 4 -38.63 -71.26 47.71
N ILE A 5 -39.29 -70.10 47.50
CA ILE A 5 -40.36 -69.62 48.39
C ILE A 5 -41.77 -69.99 47.90
N VAL A 6 -41.93 -70.59 46.71
CA VAL A 6 -43.27 -70.89 46.16
C VAL A 6 -43.79 -72.28 46.57
N THR A 7 -42.97 -73.14 47.17
CA THR A 7 -43.36 -74.52 47.50
C THR A 7 -43.82 -74.70 48.95
N ILE A 8 -44.66 -73.79 49.46
CA ILE A 8 -45.56 -74.05 50.60
C ILE A 8 -46.92 -73.43 50.26
N LEU A 9 -47.67 -74.08 49.36
CA LEU A 9 -48.96 -73.58 48.91
C LEU A 9 -49.90 -74.71 48.44
N SER A 10 -49.99 -75.75 49.26
CA SER A 10 -51.06 -76.76 49.17
C SER A 10 -51.82 -76.85 50.49
N SER A 11 -52.22 -75.69 51.02
CA SER A 11 -53.17 -75.56 52.11
C SER A 11 -54.00 -74.28 51.94
N ILE A 12 -55.27 -74.46 51.54
CA ILE A 12 -56.41 -73.52 51.60
C ILE A 12 -56.45 -72.48 50.46
N GLY A 13 -57.54 -72.51 49.67
CA GLY A 13 -57.79 -71.77 48.42
C GLY A 13 -57.81 -70.23 48.47
N GLY A 14 -57.46 -69.58 49.59
CA GLY A 14 -57.31 -68.12 49.69
C GLY A 14 -55.90 -67.60 49.37
N SER A 15 -54.91 -68.50 49.33
CA SER A 15 -53.49 -68.16 49.19
C SER A 15 -53.12 -67.70 47.77
N GLY A 16 -53.76 -68.24 46.72
CA GLY A 16 -53.63 -67.75 45.34
C GLY A 16 -54.17 -66.33 45.14
N PHE A 17 -55.23 -65.95 45.86
CA PHE A 17 -55.79 -64.60 45.83
C PHE A 17 -54.85 -63.57 46.47
N ILE A 18 -54.21 -63.95 47.59
CA ILE A 18 -53.19 -63.12 48.26
C ILE A 18 -51.98 -62.93 47.33
N ILE A 19 -51.51 -63.99 46.68
CA ILE A 19 -50.41 -63.91 45.70
C ILE A 19 -50.78 -63.00 44.53
N TYR A 20 -52.00 -63.11 43.99
CA TYR A 20 -52.47 -62.26 42.91
C TYR A 20 -52.53 -60.77 43.29
N ILE A 21 -53.01 -60.44 44.50
CA ILE A 21 -53.03 -59.06 45.01
C ILE A 21 -51.60 -58.53 45.18
N LEU A 22 -50.72 -59.32 45.79
CA LEU A 22 -49.32 -58.93 45.97
C LEU A 22 -48.60 -58.75 44.64
N GLN A 23 -48.83 -59.65 43.67
CA GLN A 23 -48.29 -59.54 42.32
C GLN A 23 -48.77 -58.26 41.62
N ARG A 24 -50.06 -57.91 41.77
CA ARG A 24 -50.61 -56.67 41.20
C ARG A 24 -50.05 -55.42 41.86
N LEU A 25 -49.89 -55.42 43.20
CA LEU A 25 -49.28 -54.30 43.93
C LEU A 25 -47.81 -54.12 43.55
N ILE A 26 -47.05 -55.21 43.44
CA ILE A 26 -45.64 -55.19 43.02
C ILE A 26 -45.51 -54.72 41.58
N ILE A 27 -46.33 -55.22 40.64
CA ILE A 27 -46.34 -54.76 39.25
C ILE A 27 -46.69 -53.27 39.15
N ASN A 28 -47.74 -52.84 39.87
CA ASN A 28 -48.15 -51.43 39.86
C ASN A 28 -47.05 -50.53 40.43
N SER A 29 -46.48 -50.87 41.58
CA SER A 29 -45.39 -50.11 42.22
C SER A 29 -44.13 -50.08 41.35
N MET A 30 -43.71 -51.21 40.79
CA MET A 30 -42.57 -51.25 39.86
C MET A 30 -42.85 -50.45 38.58
N SER A 31 -44.08 -50.49 38.06
CA SER A 31 -44.46 -49.70 36.90
C SER A 31 -44.46 -48.19 37.18
N GLU A 32 -44.84 -47.78 38.40
CA GLU A 32 -44.78 -46.38 38.83
C GLU A 32 -43.34 -45.90 39.03
N GLN A 33 -42.50 -46.71 39.67
CA GLN A 33 -41.06 -46.42 39.79
C GLN A 33 -40.39 -46.31 38.42
N GLN A 34 -40.70 -47.24 37.49
CA GLN A 34 -40.18 -47.18 36.13
C GLN A 34 -40.65 -45.93 35.39
N ARG A 35 -41.91 -45.52 35.56
CA ARG A 35 -42.44 -44.28 34.96
C ARG A 35 -41.75 -43.05 35.54
N GLN A 36 -41.49 -43.00 36.84
CA GLN A 36 -40.76 -41.91 37.47
C GLN A 36 -39.32 -41.86 36.97
N HIS A 37 -38.64 -43.00 36.92
CA HIS A 37 -37.28 -43.08 36.40
C HIS A 37 -37.19 -42.64 34.94
N ASN A 38 -38.10 -43.09 34.07
CA ASN A 38 -38.16 -42.67 32.67
C ASN A 38 -38.43 -41.17 32.52
N ARG A 39 -39.24 -40.56 33.41
CA ARG A 39 -39.46 -39.11 33.42
C ARG A 39 -38.21 -38.34 33.79
N LEU A 40 -37.49 -38.79 34.82
CA LEU A 40 -36.24 -38.17 35.25
C LEU A 40 -35.17 -38.24 34.14
N ILE A 41 -35.01 -39.39 33.48
CA ILE A 41 -34.12 -39.52 32.32
C ILE A 41 -34.54 -38.56 31.21
N LEU A 42 -35.83 -38.46 30.89
CA LEU A 42 -36.33 -37.57 29.85
C LEU A 42 -36.07 -36.09 30.18
N GLU A 43 -36.26 -35.69 31.44
CA GLU A 43 -35.97 -34.34 31.91
C GLU A 43 -34.46 -34.02 31.87
N GLU A 44 -33.62 -34.97 32.28
CA GLU A 44 -32.16 -34.84 32.21
C GLU A 44 -31.69 -34.69 30.76
N VAL A 45 -32.14 -35.56 29.85
CA VAL A 45 -31.79 -35.50 28.42
C VAL A 45 -32.25 -34.19 27.80
N LYS A 46 -33.47 -33.72 28.11
CA LYS A 46 -33.96 -32.42 27.65
C LYS A 46 -33.10 -31.28 28.18
N SER A 47 -32.76 -31.29 29.47
CA SER A 47 -31.90 -30.28 30.08
C SER A 47 -30.53 -30.25 29.43
N GLN A 48 -29.89 -31.41 29.25
CA GLN A 48 -28.60 -31.52 28.56
C GLN A 48 -28.69 -31.01 27.12
N TYR A 49 -29.72 -31.39 26.37
CA TYR A 49 -29.91 -30.90 25.00
C TYR A 49 -30.07 -29.38 24.96
N THR A 50 -30.86 -28.79 25.87
CA THR A 50 -31.02 -27.34 25.94
C THR A 50 -29.71 -26.62 26.24
N LYS A 51 -28.91 -27.14 27.18
CA LYS A 51 -27.59 -26.58 27.51
C LYS A 51 -26.64 -26.66 26.32
N ASN A 52 -26.53 -27.84 25.69
CA ASN A 52 -25.66 -28.02 24.52
C ASN A 52 -26.08 -27.11 23.35
N LEU A 53 -27.38 -26.96 23.11
CA LEU A 53 -27.90 -26.07 22.07
C LEU A 53 -27.55 -24.61 22.35
N GLU A 54 -27.66 -24.18 23.61
CA GLU A 54 -27.32 -22.82 24.03
C GLU A 54 -25.81 -22.57 23.96
N GLU A 55 -24.98 -23.53 24.35
CA GLU A 55 -23.52 -23.47 24.20
C GLU A 55 -23.11 -23.34 22.74
N VAL A 56 -23.66 -24.17 21.85
CA VAL A 56 -23.38 -24.11 20.42
C VAL A 56 -23.82 -22.76 19.84
N LYS A 57 -25.01 -22.26 20.17
CA LYS A 57 -25.47 -20.94 19.74
C LYS A 57 -24.55 -19.82 20.23
N ASN A 58 -24.12 -19.88 21.48
CA ASN A 58 -23.22 -18.90 22.06
C ASN A 58 -21.83 -18.93 21.40
N GLN A 59 -21.31 -20.12 21.07
CA GLN A 59 -20.07 -20.27 20.32
C GLN A 59 -20.20 -19.69 18.91
N TYR A 60 -21.28 -19.99 18.18
CA TYR A 60 -21.53 -19.42 16.86
C TYR A 60 -21.66 -17.89 16.90
N ALA A 61 -22.37 -17.34 17.88
CA ALA A 61 -22.51 -15.89 18.04
C ALA A 61 -21.15 -15.22 18.30
N LYS A 62 -20.33 -15.79 19.18
CA LYS A 62 -18.97 -15.30 19.46
C LYS A 62 -18.09 -15.35 18.22
N ASN A 63 -18.06 -16.48 17.52
CA ASN A 63 -17.25 -16.63 16.31
C ASN A 63 -17.69 -15.64 15.21
N LEU A 64 -19.00 -15.42 15.05
CA LEU A 64 -19.52 -14.46 14.09
C LEU A 64 -19.12 -13.02 14.43
N GLU A 65 -19.18 -12.65 15.71
CA GLU A 65 -18.74 -11.33 16.19
C GLU A 65 -17.25 -11.13 16.00
N GLU A 66 -16.44 -12.16 16.30
CA GLU A 66 -14.99 -12.14 16.09
C GLU A 66 -14.63 -11.96 14.61
N ILE A 67 -15.25 -12.74 13.71
CA ILE A 67 -15.04 -12.61 12.26
C ILE A 67 -15.41 -11.21 11.76
N LYS A 68 -16.57 -10.68 12.20
CA LYS A 68 -16.99 -9.32 11.82
C LYS A 68 -16.01 -8.26 12.32
N SER A 69 -15.57 -8.37 13.56
CA SER A 69 -14.60 -7.45 14.16
C SER A 69 -13.25 -7.49 13.42
N ASN A 70 -12.77 -8.68 13.07
CA ASN A 70 -11.53 -8.85 12.32
C ASN A 70 -11.63 -8.24 10.91
N HIS A 71 -12.71 -8.51 10.17
CA HIS A 71 -12.90 -7.91 8.85
C HIS A 71 -13.08 -6.39 8.90
N GLN A 72 -13.76 -5.86 9.93
CA GLN A 72 -13.86 -4.42 10.12
C GLN A 72 -12.48 -3.78 10.31
N ARG A 73 -11.61 -4.42 11.11
CA ARG A 73 -10.23 -3.98 11.32
C ARG A 73 -9.40 -4.06 10.03
N GLU A 74 -9.56 -5.12 9.24
CA GLU A 74 -8.90 -5.25 7.94
C GLU A 74 -9.30 -4.13 6.99
N ILE A 75 -10.60 -3.84 6.88
CA ILE A 75 -11.11 -2.75 6.05
C ILE A 75 -10.54 -1.40 6.48
N GLU A 76 -10.46 -1.14 7.79
CA GLU A 76 -9.86 0.09 8.32
C GLU A 76 -8.37 0.18 8.00
N ASN A 77 -7.62 -0.92 8.17
CA ASN A 77 -6.22 -0.99 7.79
C ASN A 77 -6.01 -0.73 6.30
N TYR A 78 -6.83 -1.32 5.43
CA TYR A 78 -6.79 -1.06 3.99
C TYR A 78 -7.08 0.41 3.66
N LYS A 79 -8.07 1.02 4.31
CA LYS A 79 -8.37 2.44 4.14
C LYS A 79 -7.20 3.34 4.56
N ILE A 80 -6.56 3.03 5.68
CA ILE A 80 -5.38 3.77 6.16
C ILE A 80 -4.23 3.64 5.16
N ASN A 81 -3.93 2.41 4.71
CA ASN A 81 -2.88 2.16 3.74
C ASN A 81 -3.14 2.87 2.40
N LEU A 82 -4.37 2.82 1.90
CA LEU A 82 -4.77 3.51 0.68
C LEU A 82 -4.63 5.03 0.82
N ASN A 83 -5.04 5.59 1.95
CA ASN A 83 -4.90 7.02 2.22
C ASN A 83 -3.42 7.43 2.32
N ASN A 84 -2.58 6.63 2.96
CA ASN A 84 -1.13 6.86 3.03
C ASN A 84 -0.49 6.81 1.63
N TYR A 85 -0.86 5.81 0.82
CA TYR A 85 -0.41 5.71 -0.56
C TYR A 85 -0.83 6.94 -1.37
N LYS A 86 -2.10 7.36 -1.28
CA LYS A 86 -2.61 8.54 -1.97
C LYS A 86 -1.85 9.80 -1.57
N ARG A 87 -1.66 10.04 -0.27
CA ARG A 87 -0.88 11.18 0.23
C ARG A 87 0.55 11.18 -0.30
N TYR A 88 1.20 10.02 -0.29
CA TYR A 88 2.55 9.88 -0.81
C TYR A 88 2.61 10.19 -2.31
N SER A 89 1.68 9.65 -3.10
CA SER A 89 1.55 9.91 -4.53
C SER A 89 1.27 11.39 -4.83
N ASP A 90 0.41 12.04 -4.06
CA ASP A 90 0.09 13.46 -4.22
C ASP A 90 1.32 14.34 -3.96
N GLU A 91 2.12 14.02 -2.93
CA GLU A 91 3.37 14.74 -2.64
C GLU A 91 4.45 14.48 -3.70
N GLN A 92 4.59 13.25 -4.19
CA GLN A 92 5.47 12.94 -5.32
C GLN A 92 5.08 13.75 -6.56
N PHE A 93 3.79 13.81 -6.89
CA PHE A 93 3.29 14.58 -8.04
C PHE A 93 3.63 16.07 -7.93
N LYS A 94 3.39 16.68 -6.76
CA LYS A 94 3.76 18.08 -6.52
C LYS A 94 5.26 18.30 -6.71
N LEU A 95 6.08 17.39 -6.20
CA LEU A 95 7.53 17.47 -6.28
C LEU A 95 8.02 17.38 -7.72
N TYR A 96 7.53 16.42 -8.50
CA TYR A 96 7.87 16.29 -9.92
C TYR A 96 7.47 17.53 -10.72
N ASN A 97 6.31 18.12 -10.44
CA ASN A 97 5.89 19.37 -11.10
C ASN A 97 6.78 20.55 -10.73
N GLN A 98 7.08 20.73 -9.43
CA GLN A 98 8.00 21.79 -8.99
C GLN A 98 9.38 21.64 -9.63
N PHE A 99 9.87 20.40 -9.72
CA PHE A 99 11.13 20.10 -10.37
C PHE A 99 11.10 20.40 -11.87
N TRP A 100 10.01 20.01 -12.54
CA TRP A 100 9.81 20.32 -13.96
C TRP A 100 9.81 21.83 -14.23
N VAL A 101 9.14 22.62 -13.39
CA VAL A 101 9.17 24.08 -13.48
C VAL A 101 10.61 24.60 -13.31
N SER A 102 11.33 24.13 -12.31
CA SER A 102 12.74 24.53 -12.09
C SER A 102 13.65 24.18 -13.26
N LEU A 103 13.43 23.04 -13.92
CA LEU A 103 14.13 22.66 -15.15
C LEU A 103 13.81 23.56 -16.34
N CYS A 104 12.54 23.94 -16.51
CA CYS A 104 12.14 24.90 -17.54
C CYS A 104 12.83 26.26 -17.31
N ASP A 105 12.87 26.74 -16.07
CA ASP A 105 13.57 27.98 -15.72
C ASP A 105 15.08 27.87 -15.98
N LEU A 106 15.68 26.72 -15.64
CA LEU A 106 17.08 26.42 -15.96
C LEU A 106 17.34 26.45 -17.47
N LYS A 107 16.49 25.79 -18.26
CA LYS A 107 16.56 25.82 -19.73
C LYS A 107 16.46 27.25 -20.27
N ASN A 108 15.49 28.02 -19.79
CA ASN A 108 15.29 29.41 -20.21
C ASN A 108 16.54 30.26 -19.91
N SER A 109 17.12 30.13 -18.71
CA SER A 109 18.35 30.83 -18.36
C SER A 109 19.56 30.38 -19.21
N ALA A 110 19.63 29.09 -19.58
CA ALA A 110 20.64 28.57 -20.51
C ALA A 110 20.50 29.16 -21.91
N GLU A 111 19.26 29.35 -22.38
CA GLU A 111 18.95 29.99 -23.67
C GLU A 111 19.31 31.48 -23.66
N GLN A 112 19.03 32.21 -22.58
CA GLN A 112 19.47 33.61 -22.45
C GLN A 112 21.00 33.72 -22.50
N LEU A 113 21.71 32.80 -21.84
CA LEU A 113 23.16 32.70 -21.90
C LEU A 113 23.67 32.27 -23.29
N TRP A 114 22.89 31.51 -24.05
CA TRP A 114 23.20 31.16 -25.43
C TRP A 114 23.13 32.38 -26.34
N ILE A 115 22.02 33.12 -26.27
CA ILE A 115 21.73 34.31 -27.09
C ILE A 115 22.71 35.44 -26.78
N ASN A 116 22.97 35.68 -25.49
CA ASN A 116 23.88 36.70 -25.02
C ASN A 116 24.81 36.16 -23.94
N ALA A 117 26.04 35.86 -24.32
CA ALA A 117 27.08 35.38 -23.42
C ALA A 117 27.68 36.54 -22.61
N SER A 118 26.98 36.95 -21.55
CA SER A 118 27.40 37.98 -20.60
C SER A 118 27.66 37.41 -19.21
N LYS A 119 28.45 38.13 -18.39
CA LYS A 119 28.69 37.75 -16.99
C LYS A 119 27.40 37.70 -16.17
N ASP A 120 26.48 38.65 -16.39
CA ASP A 120 25.20 38.71 -15.67
C ASP A 120 24.31 37.49 -15.99
N ASN A 121 24.25 37.09 -17.26
CA ASN A 121 23.52 35.90 -17.68
C ASN A 121 24.16 34.62 -17.15
N LEU A 122 25.50 34.56 -17.10
CA LEU A 122 26.23 33.42 -16.54
C LEU A 122 25.95 33.28 -15.04
N ILE A 123 25.98 34.37 -14.28
CA ILE A 123 25.66 34.38 -12.85
C ILE A 123 24.21 33.93 -12.62
N SER A 124 23.28 34.45 -13.40
CA SER A 124 21.86 34.08 -13.30
C SER A 124 21.63 32.60 -13.60
N PHE A 125 22.26 32.08 -14.66
CA PHE A 125 22.22 30.65 -15.00
C PHE A 125 22.85 29.78 -13.91
N ALA A 126 24.03 30.15 -13.41
CA ALA A 126 24.72 29.41 -12.35
C ALA A 126 23.91 29.36 -11.05
N LYS A 127 23.21 30.45 -10.71
CA LYS A 127 22.29 30.49 -9.58
C LYS A 127 21.13 29.51 -9.79
N GLN A 128 20.47 29.55 -10.94
CA GLN A 128 19.37 28.65 -11.25
C GLN A 128 19.82 27.18 -11.24
N LEU A 129 20.98 26.88 -11.81
CA LEU A 129 21.57 25.53 -11.83
C LEU A 129 21.78 25.00 -10.40
N LYS A 130 22.31 25.84 -9.51
CA LYS A 130 22.48 25.50 -8.10
C LYS A 130 21.14 25.23 -7.41
N GLU A 131 20.15 26.10 -7.61
CA GLU A 131 18.82 25.95 -7.03
C GLU A 131 18.13 24.66 -7.49
N THR A 132 18.19 24.35 -8.79
CA THR A 132 17.65 23.10 -9.34
C THR A 132 18.39 21.87 -8.78
N LYS A 133 19.71 21.93 -8.65
CA LYS A 133 20.50 20.83 -8.06
C LYS A 133 20.13 20.59 -6.59
N GLU A 134 20.03 21.64 -5.79
CA GLU A 134 19.61 21.52 -4.39
C GLU A 134 18.18 20.97 -4.26
N MET A 135 17.28 21.35 -5.16
CA MET A 135 15.93 20.78 -5.23
C MET A 135 15.96 19.28 -5.54
N LEU A 136 16.83 18.83 -6.47
CA LEU A 136 17.02 17.41 -6.76
C LEU A 136 17.53 16.64 -5.54
N GLU A 137 18.52 17.19 -4.83
CA GLU A 137 19.08 16.53 -3.65
C GLU A 137 18.06 16.40 -2.51
N LYS A 138 17.26 17.45 -2.27
CA LYS A 138 16.18 17.44 -1.26
C LYS A 138 15.06 16.47 -1.60
N SER A 139 14.84 16.20 -2.89
CA SER A 139 13.76 15.35 -3.39
C SER A 139 14.13 13.87 -3.54
N LYS A 140 15.39 13.49 -3.26
CA LYS A 140 15.91 12.13 -3.47
C LYS A 140 15.05 11.00 -2.90
N LEU A 141 14.42 11.19 -1.73
CA LEU A 141 13.63 10.15 -1.06
C LEU A 141 12.27 9.87 -1.74
N LEU A 142 11.78 10.83 -2.53
CA LEU A 142 10.47 10.78 -3.17
C LEU A 142 10.57 10.53 -4.67
N ILE A 143 11.76 10.61 -5.26
CA ILE A 143 11.99 10.36 -6.68
C ILE A 143 12.49 8.93 -6.87
N GLU A 144 12.03 8.26 -7.93
CA GLU A 144 12.55 6.94 -8.29
C GLU A 144 14.04 6.99 -8.65
N ASP A 145 14.82 5.99 -8.22
CA ASP A 145 16.27 5.95 -8.43
C ASP A 145 16.69 6.07 -9.90
N SER A 146 15.88 5.52 -10.82
CA SER A 146 16.07 5.60 -12.27
C SER A 146 15.96 7.06 -12.75
N HIS A 147 14.88 7.74 -12.38
CA HIS A 147 14.65 9.15 -12.71
C HIS A 147 15.71 10.04 -12.08
N TYR A 148 16.05 9.80 -10.80
CA TYR A 148 17.08 10.56 -10.10
C TYR A 148 18.43 10.53 -10.83
N LYS A 149 18.84 9.34 -11.31
CA LYS A 149 20.09 9.20 -12.10
C LYS A 149 20.04 10.00 -13.40
N THR A 150 18.93 9.96 -14.13
CA THR A 150 18.75 10.74 -15.38
C THR A 150 18.79 12.24 -15.10
N LEU A 151 18.11 12.68 -14.03
CA LEU A 151 18.10 14.07 -13.59
C LEU A 151 19.49 14.56 -13.20
N MET A 152 20.25 13.75 -12.47
CA MET A 152 21.62 14.09 -12.09
C MET A 152 22.52 14.25 -13.31
N ARG A 153 22.42 13.34 -14.29
CA ARG A 153 23.16 13.46 -15.56
C ARG A 153 22.82 14.76 -16.29
N LEU A 154 21.55 15.14 -16.31
CA LEU A 154 21.11 16.39 -16.94
C LEU A 154 21.73 17.61 -16.23
N ILE A 155 21.73 17.64 -14.90
CA ILE A 155 22.37 18.70 -14.10
C ILE A 155 23.87 18.76 -14.36
N ASP A 156 24.53 17.61 -14.50
CA ASP A 156 25.95 17.55 -14.86
C ASP A 156 26.21 18.08 -16.28
N THR A 157 25.33 17.80 -17.25
CA THR A 157 25.41 18.37 -18.60
C THR A 157 25.23 19.90 -18.60
N PHE A 158 24.27 20.43 -17.83
CA PHE A 158 24.15 21.88 -17.64
C PHE A 158 25.37 22.50 -16.94
N SER A 159 26.00 21.77 -16.02
CA SER A 159 27.25 22.20 -15.37
C SER A 159 28.39 22.32 -16.38
N ARG A 160 28.56 21.32 -17.25
CA ARG A 160 29.54 21.38 -18.36
C ARG A 160 29.28 22.55 -19.29
N TYR A 161 28.02 22.82 -19.62
CA TYR A 161 27.61 23.98 -20.41
C TYR A 161 28.01 25.30 -19.75
N SER A 162 27.82 25.43 -18.43
CA SER A 162 28.25 26.61 -17.65
C SER A 162 29.73 26.91 -17.84
N PHE A 163 30.58 25.90 -17.63
CA PHE A 163 32.05 26.03 -17.75
C PHE A 163 32.48 26.39 -19.17
N GLY A 164 31.83 25.79 -20.17
CA GLY A 164 32.06 26.10 -21.58
C GLY A 164 31.74 27.56 -21.91
N LYS A 165 30.62 28.08 -21.41
CA LYS A 165 30.19 29.47 -21.61
C LYS A 165 31.08 30.47 -20.87
N GLU A 166 31.50 30.15 -19.65
CA GLU A 166 32.47 30.95 -18.91
C GLU A 166 33.78 31.10 -19.69
N SER A 167 34.29 29.98 -20.22
CA SER A 167 35.52 29.97 -21.02
C SER A 167 35.40 30.84 -22.27
N LEU A 168 34.25 30.81 -22.95
CA LEU A 168 33.96 31.67 -24.11
C LEU A 168 33.95 33.15 -23.75
N ILE A 169 33.30 33.53 -22.64
CA ILE A 169 33.25 34.92 -22.16
C ILE A 169 34.66 35.42 -21.85
N GLN A 170 35.44 34.63 -21.11
CA GLN A 170 36.82 35.01 -20.76
C GLN A 170 37.71 35.20 -22.00
N LEU A 171 37.57 34.34 -23.02
CA LEU A 171 38.31 34.50 -24.28
C LEU A 171 37.85 35.72 -25.07
N ALA A 172 36.56 36.00 -25.12
CA ALA A 172 36.03 37.20 -25.77
C ALA A 172 36.58 38.49 -25.11
N GLU A 173 36.61 38.54 -23.77
CA GLU A 173 37.19 39.65 -23.01
C GLU A 173 38.69 39.82 -23.31
N ARG A 174 39.46 38.73 -23.31
CA ARG A 174 40.89 38.77 -23.66
C ARG A 174 41.12 39.25 -25.09
N ARG A 175 40.24 38.90 -26.03
CA ARG A 175 40.33 39.34 -27.43
C ARG A 175 40.15 40.85 -27.55
N ALA A 176 39.20 41.41 -26.80
CA ALA A 176 38.95 42.86 -26.76
C ALA A 176 40.18 43.63 -26.28
N VAL A 177 40.96 43.07 -25.35
CA VAL A 177 42.15 43.70 -24.77
C VAL A 177 43.42 43.51 -25.62
N THR A 178 43.67 42.29 -26.13
CA THR A 178 44.98 41.92 -26.71
C THR A 178 45.00 41.84 -28.24
N ARG A 179 43.84 41.87 -28.93
CA ARG A 179 43.67 41.71 -30.39
C ARG A 179 44.32 40.49 -31.04
N ASN A 180 44.97 39.61 -30.28
CA ASN A 180 45.83 38.53 -30.77
C ASN A 180 45.31 37.14 -30.37
N ILE A 181 44.02 36.88 -30.62
CA ILE A 181 43.40 35.57 -30.36
C ILE A 181 43.09 34.90 -31.69
N GLN A 182 43.54 33.65 -31.82
CA GLN A 182 43.32 32.79 -32.98
C GLN A 182 41.84 32.46 -33.10
N SER A 183 41.20 32.83 -34.23
CA SER A 183 39.74 32.62 -34.42
C SER A 183 39.33 31.16 -34.28
N TYR A 184 40.22 30.24 -34.66
CA TYR A 184 40.02 28.79 -34.58
C TYR A 184 39.66 28.30 -33.16
N GLN A 185 40.32 28.81 -32.12
CA GLN A 185 40.04 28.40 -30.74
C GLN A 185 38.65 28.85 -30.27
N LEU A 186 38.18 30.00 -30.77
CA LEU A 186 36.85 30.51 -30.48
C LEU A 186 35.78 29.66 -31.19
N ASP A 187 36.02 29.34 -32.46
CA ASP A 187 35.10 28.55 -33.28
C ASP A 187 34.92 27.13 -32.70
N GLN A 188 36.01 26.49 -32.25
CA GLN A 188 35.94 25.18 -31.58
C GLN A 188 35.10 25.21 -30.30
N LEU A 189 35.26 26.25 -29.48
CA LEU A 189 34.50 26.36 -28.23
C LEU A 189 33.02 26.66 -28.47
N ILE A 190 32.70 27.47 -29.48
CA ILE A 190 31.30 27.71 -29.89
C ILE A 190 30.67 26.39 -30.33
N TYR A 191 31.36 25.61 -31.16
CA TYR A 191 30.89 24.32 -31.64
C TYR A 191 30.66 23.33 -30.47
N SER A 192 31.66 23.15 -29.62
CA SER A 192 31.57 22.24 -28.45
C SER A 192 30.45 22.65 -27.48
N ASN A 193 30.25 23.95 -27.24
CA ASN A 193 29.11 24.42 -26.44
C ASN A 193 27.77 24.17 -27.14
N GLY A 194 27.72 24.23 -28.47
CA GLY A 194 26.55 23.89 -29.26
C GLY A 194 26.16 22.42 -29.12
N GLU A 195 27.13 21.51 -29.15
CA GLU A 195 26.88 20.07 -28.93
C GLU A 195 26.32 19.78 -27.53
N ILE A 196 26.89 20.40 -26.49
CA ILE A 196 26.37 20.26 -25.12
C ILE A 196 24.94 20.80 -25.02
N LYS A 197 24.63 21.86 -25.80
CA LYS A 197 23.30 22.45 -25.86
C LYS A 197 22.27 21.46 -26.41
N GLU A 198 22.59 20.85 -27.54
CA GLU A 198 21.75 19.82 -28.16
C GLU A 198 21.60 18.59 -27.26
N GLU A 199 22.67 18.21 -26.54
CA GLU A 199 22.65 17.09 -25.59
C GLU A 199 21.63 17.32 -24.46
N TYR A 200 21.66 18.48 -23.79
CA TYR A 200 20.71 18.74 -22.70
C TYR A 200 19.26 18.88 -23.22
N ASP A 201 19.07 19.44 -24.43
CA ASP A 201 17.74 19.60 -25.04
C ASP A 201 17.12 18.22 -25.34
N ALA A 202 17.92 17.27 -25.83
CA ALA A 202 17.49 15.90 -26.08
C ALA A 202 17.10 15.18 -24.77
N VAL A 203 17.92 15.29 -23.72
CA VAL A 203 17.65 14.67 -22.41
C VAL A 203 16.40 15.28 -21.77
N LEU A 204 16.19 16.60 -21.87
CA LEU A 204 14.98 17.25 -21.38
C LEU A 204 13.72 16.75 -22.10
N LEU A 205 13.80 16.55 -23.42
CA LEU A 205 12.68 16.02 -24.19
C LEU A 205 12.35 14.58 -23.78
N GLU A 206 13.36 13.72 -23.61
CA GLU A 206 13.16 12.36 -23.12
C GLU A 206 12.54 12.34 -21.72
N LEU A 207 13.10 13.15 -20.81
CA LEU A 207 12.61 13.28 -19.44
C LEU A 207 11.15 13.74 -19.40
N SER A 208 10.75 14.68 -20.25
CA SER A 208 9.36 15.15 -20.33
C SER A 208 8.39 14.01 -20.64
N LYS A 209 8.78 13.06 -21.49
CA LYS A 209 7.96 11.90 -21.85
C LYS A 209 7.85 10.93 -20.69
N VAL A 210 8.97 10.66 -20.01
CA VAL A 210 9.03 9.76 -18.85
C VAL A 210 8.19 10.31 -17.71
N LEU A 211 8.38 11.58 -17.35
CA LEU A 211 7.62 12.24 -16.29
C LEU A 211 6.13 12.30 -16.63
N LYS A 212 5.76 12.61 -17.87
CA LYS A 212 4.36 12.62 -18.30
C LYS A 212 3.70 11.25 -18.17
N ASN A 213 4.41 10.18 -18.54
CA ASN A 213 3.91 8.82 -18.38
C ASN A 213 3.75 8.47 -16.89
N HIS A 214 4.74 8.76 -16.06
CA HIS A 214 4.69 8.52 -14.62
C HIS A 214 3.51 9.27 -13.98
N ILE A 215 3.32 10.56 -14.31
CA ILE A 215 2.17 11.36 -13.87
C ILE A 215 0.83 10.73 -14.28
N TYR A 216 0.75 10.20 -15.50
CA TYR A 216 -0.49 9.62 -16.02
C TYR A 216 -0.86 8.30 -15.31
N TYR A 217 0.11 7.41 -15.10
CA TYR A 217 -0.13 6.12 -14.43
C TYR A 217 -0.18 6.20 -12.90
N SER A 218 0.40 7.25 -12.30
CA SER A 218 0.32 7.50 -10.86
C SER A 218 -0.99 8.19 -10.43
N ASN A 219 -1.89 8.54 -11.37
CA ASN A 219 -3.20 9.10 -11.05
C ASN A 219 -4.23 7.97 -10.81
N PRO A 220 -4.69 7.71 -9.57
CA PRO A 220 -5.67 6.66 -9.28
C PRO A 220 -7.08 6.96 -9.82
N ASN A 221 -7.32 8.15 -10.40
CA ASN A 221 -8.55 8.52 -11.08
C ASN A 221 -8.41 8.55 -12.62
N GLY A 222 -7.26 8.14 -13.16
CA GLY A 222 -7.08 7.94 -14.60
C GLY A 222 -7.91 6.74 -15.01
N GLU A 223 -9.06 7.00 -15.65
CA GLU A 223 -10.03 6.01 -16.11
C GLU A 223 -9.42 4.64 -16.46
N ASP A 224 -9.89 3.61 -15.77
CA ASP A 224 -9.90 2.21 -16.20
C ASP A 224 -10.75 2.08 -17.49
N ASN A 225 -10.33 2.73 -18.57
CA ASN A 225 -10.81 2.56 -19.92
C ASN A 225 -9.64 2.05 -20.76
N LYS A 226 -9.23 0.81 -20.48
CA LYS A 226 -8.67 -0.16 -21.43
C LYS A 226 -8.40 -1.49 -20.71
N ALA A 227 -9.47 -2.15 -20.31
CA ALA A 227 -9.47 -3.61 -20.25
C ALA A 227 -10.13 -4.12 -21.52
N ILE A 228 -9.29 -4.67 -22.41
CA ILE A 228 -9.67 -5.67 -23.41
C ILE A 228 -10.01 -6.96 -22.66
#